data_AF-A0A0D2C8A7-F1
#
_entry.id   AF-A0A0D2C8A7-F1
#
_cell.length_a   1.000
_cell.length_b   1.000
_cell.length_c   1.000
_cell.angle_alpha   90.00
_cell.angle_beta   90.00
_cell.angle_gamma   90.00
#
_symmetry.space_group_name_H-M   'P 1'
#
loop_
_entity.id
_entity.type
_entity.pdbx_description
1 polymer ?
#
loop_
_entity_poly.entity_id
_entity_poly.type
_entity_poly.pdbx_seq_one_letter_code
_entity_poly.pdbx_strand_id
1 'polypeptide(L)'
;MRWKKPEWKAAAKQGAHMLADAAIQAIAWPYLLLYERETREPLLKILRTSDQSESLQLIEHWFVAKSKEAQYVQVAGAVTFTSVVGALSWTDLSGRHWLAPASWYVSILFALFAVILGAQQVVLLDGTGRQDWDGPQQKLCRRRGSTTQSRPSWALVLAWQGPLMFLSYSLVIFLIGLTTYVISPVARKREWDDDAKTLVFYAVGITVVLGAFATFCRSIHYTLS
;
A
#
# COMPACT_ATOMS: atom_id res chain seq x y z
N MET A 1 31.75 -26.63 30.31
CA MET A 1 30.43 -26.12 30.77
C MET A 1 29.79 -25.29 29.66
N ARG A 2 28.73 -25.79 29.02
CA ARG A 2 28.02 -25.11 27.92
C ARG A 2 26.95 -24.21 28.52
N TRP A 3 27.16 -22.89 28.46
CA TRP A 3 26.21 -21.90 28.94
C TRP A 3 24.88 -21.99 28.17
N LYS A 4 23.81 -22.43 28.84
CA LYS A 4 22.43 -22.40 28.30
C LYS A 4 22.03 -20.94 28.12
N LYS A 5 21.79 -20.52 26.88
CA LYS A 5 21.27 -19.17 26.60
C LYS A 5 19.89 -19.01 27.25
N PRO A 6 19.61 -17.88 27.91
CA PRO A 6 18.39 -17.72 28.69
C PRO A 6 17.14 -17.63 27.81
N GLU A 7 16.14 -18.46 28.14
CA GLU A 7 14.91 -18.71 27.35
C GLU A 7 14.02 -17.46 27.22
N TRP A 8 14.09 -16.53 28.16
CA TRP A 8 13.33 -15.27 28.11
C TRP A 8 13.72 -14.37 26.93
N LYS A 9 14.97 -14.45 26.43
CA LYS A 9 15.40 -13.70 25.24
C LYS A 9 14.77 -14.25 23.96
N ALA A 10 14.47 -15.55 23.91
CA ALA A 10 13.78 -16.15 22.78
C ALA A 10 12.31 -15.76 22.77
N ALA A 11 11.63 -15.82 23.92
CA ALA A 11 10.24 -15.40 24.06
C ALA A 11 10.02 -13.91 23.77
N ALA A 12 10.90 -13.02 24.27
CA ALA A 12 10.83 -11.59 23.98
C ALA A 12 11.06 -11.28 22.49
N LYS A 13 11.97 -12.00 21.84
CA LYS A 13 12.21 -11.87 20.39
C LYS A 13 10.99 -12.35 19.59
N GLN A 14 10.36 -13.43 20.03
CA GLN A 14 9.17 -14.01 19.39
C GLN A 14 7.94 -13.08 19.54
N GLY A 15 7.74 -12.49 20.72
CA GLY A 15 6.71 -11.48 20.94
C GLY A 15 6.94 -10.19 20.13
N ALA A 16 8.18 -9.73 20.00
CA ALA A 16 8.52 -8.59 19.15
C ALA A 16 8.24 -8.86 17.66
N HIS A 17 8.48 -10.09 17.19
CA HIS A 17 8.12 -10.49 15.82
C HIS A 17 6.59 -10.53 15.62
N MET A 18 5.83 -11.04 16.59
CA MET A 18 4.35 -11.05 16.52
C MET A 18 3.74 -9.65 16.52
N LEU A 19 4.25 -8.74 17.34
CA LEU A 19 3.79 -7.35 17.36
C LEU A 19 4.16 -6.59 16.08
N ALA A 20 5.36 -6.85 15.55
CA ALA A 20 5.76 -6.31 14.25
C ALA A 20 4.84 -6.81 13.14
N ASP A 21 4.52 -8.10 13.11
CA ASP A 21 3.62 -8.69 12.11
C ASP A 21 2.19 -8.14 12.22
N ALA A 22 1.66 -7.95 13.45
CA ALA A 22 0.35 -7.36 13.66
C ALA A 22 0.30 -5.87 13.28
N ALA A 23 1.35 -5.11 13.62
CA ALA A 23 1.48 -3.71 13.20
C ALA A 23 1.59 -3.61 11.67
N ILE A 24 2.34 -4.51 11.04
CA ILE A 24 2.43 -4.63 9.59
C ILE A 24 1.08 -4.98 8.99
N GLN A 25 0.29 -5.85 9.62
CA GLN A 25 -1.05 -6.19 9.13
C GLN A 25 -2.03 -5.02 9.22
N ALA A 26 -1.96 -4.22 10.29
CA ALA A 26 -2.79 -3.03 10.44
C ALA A 26 -2.37 -1.90 9.48
N ILE A 27 -1.07 -1.69 9.33
CA ILE A 27 -0.48 -0.70 8.41
C ILE A 27 -0.74 -1.13 6.96
N ALA A 28 -0.55 -2.41 6.66
CA ALA A 28 -0.73 -2.96 5.32
C ALA A 28 -2.15 -3.34 4.97
N TRP A 29 -3.11 -3.28 5.90
CA TRP A 29 -4.49 -3.70 5.68
C TRP A 29 -5.11 -3.18 4.37
N PRO A 30 -4.92 -1.91 3.96
CA PRO A 30 -5.48 -1.39 2.71
C PRO A 30 -4.90 -2.06 1.45
N TYR A 31 -3.69 -2.61 1.52
CA TYR A 31 -2.94 -3.14 0.38
C TYR A 31 -2.41 -4.57 0.59
N LEU A 32 -2.84 -5.26 1.65
CA LEU A 32 -2.24 -6.52 2.11
C LEU A 32 -2.43 -7.66 1.12
N LEU A 33 -3.60 -7.72 0.48
CA LEU A 33 -3.90 -8.69 -0.57
C LEU A 33 -3.05 -8.47 -1.82
N LEU A 34 -2.84 -7.20 -2.21
CA LEU A 34 -2.00 -6.85 -3.35
C LEU A 34 -0.53 -7.15 -3.06
N TYR A 35 -0.08 -6.89 -1.83
CA TYR A 35 1.26 -7.21 -1.37
C TYR A 35 1.57 -8.71 -1.47
N GLU A 36 0.65 -9.56 -1.01
CA GLU A 36 0.85 -11.01 -1.05
C GLU A 36 0.88 -11.53 -2.49
N ARG A 37 -0.06 -11.10 -3.33
CA ARG A 37 -0.19 -11.57 -4.71
C ARG A 37 0.88 -11.01 -5.66
N GLU A 38 1.12 -9.70 -5.64
CA GLU A 38 1.94 -9.03 -6.67
C GLU A 38 3.44 -9.04 -6.34
N THR A 39 3.81 -9.31 -5.08
CA THR A 39 5.23 -9.22 -4.68
C THR A 39 5.70 -10.43 -3.90
N ARG A 40 4.92 -10.95 -2.95
CA ARG A 40 5.39 -12.09 -2.16
C ARG A 40 5.43 -13.39 -2.98
N GLU A 41 4.36 -13.74 -3.68
CA GLU A 41 4.30 -14.97 -4.47
C GLU A 41 5.32 -15.04 -5.63
N PRO A 42 5.47 -14.00 -6.48
CA PRO A 42 6.42 -14.03 -7.58
C PRO A 42 7.87 -14.12 -7.08
N LEU A 43 8.21 -13.37 -6.02
CA LEU A 43 9.54 -13.43 -5.42
C LEU A 43 9.83 -14.82 -4.82
N LEU A 44 8.85 -15.44 -4.18
CA LEU A 44 9.00 -16.81 -3.67
C LEU A 44 9.15 -17.82 -4.81
N LYS A 45 8.45 -17.64 -5.93
CA LYS A 45 8.59 -18.48 -7.12
C LYS A 45 10.01 -18.37 -7.70
N ILE A 46 10.51 -17.15 -7.89
CA ILE A 46 11.88 -16.87 -8.36
C ILE A 46 12.93 -17.50 -7.44
N LEU A 47 12.74 -17.41 -6.11
CA LEU A 47 13.68 -17.98 -5.14
C LEU A 47 13.66 -19.52 -5.06
N ARG A 48 12.57 -20.16 -5.49
CA ARG A 48 12.39 -21.62 -5.45
C ARG A 48 12.86 -22.30 -6.73
N THR A 49 12.84 -21.60 -7.87
CA THR A 49 13.32 -22.13 -9.14
C THR A 49 14.82 -22.41 -9.07
N SER A 50 15.22 -23.66 -9.32
CA SER A 50 16.63 -24.08 -9.28
C SER A 50 17.37 -23.83 -10.59
N ASP A 51 16.65 -23.70 -11.70
CA ASP A 51 17.20 -23.40 -13.03
C ASP A 51 17.46 -21.89 -13.19
N GLN A 52 18.69 -21.54 -13.56
CA GLN A 52 19.11 -20.16 -13.75
C GLN A 52 18.37 -19.51 -14.93
N SER A 53 18.11 -20.26 -16.00
CA SER A 53 17.46 -19.74 -17.20
C SER A 53 15.98 -19.40 -16.97
N GLU A 54 15.26 -20.29 -16.30
CA GLU A 54 13.86 -20.07 -15.90
C GLU A 54 13.75 -18.94 -14.86
N SER A 55 14.70 -18.83 -13.93
CA SER A 55 14.72 -17.75 -12.95
C SER A 55 14.85 -16.36 -13.60
N LEU A 56 15.64 -16.24 -14.68
CA LEU A 56 15.83 -15.00 -15.43
C LEU A 56 14.53 -14.56 -16.11
N GLN A 57 13.83 -15.48 -16.77
CA GLN A 57 12.56 -15.19 -17.43
C GLN A 57 11.49 -14.74 -16.42
N LEU A 58 11.42 -15.40 -15.25
CA LEU A 58 10.50 -15.01 -14.19
C LEU A 58 10.81 -13.61 -13.61
N ILE A 59 12.10 -13.29 -13.50
CA ILE A 59 12.57 -11.97 -13.07
C ILE A 59 12.17 -10.91 -14.08
N GLU A 60 12.41 -11.13 -15.37
CA GLU A 60 12.07 -10.19 -16.45
C GLU A 60 10.55 -9.90 -16.47
N HIS A 61 9.73 -10.96 -16.42
CA HIS A 61 8.28 -10.81 -16.36
C HIS A 61 7.83 -10.02 -15.12
N TRP A 62 8.44 -10.28 -13.96
CA TRP A 62 8.14 -9.55 -12.73
C TRP A 62 8.52 -8.06 -12.84
N PHE A 63 9.69 -7.75 -13.42
CA PHE A 63 10.15 -6.38 -13.64
C PHE A 63 9.18 -5.59 -14.54
N VAL A 64 8.73 -6.19 -15.64
CA VAL A 64 7.74 -5.57 -16.54
C VAL A 64 6.40 -5.32 -15.83
N ALA A 65 5.92 -6.30 -15.06
CA ALA A 65 4.70 -6.13 -14.28
C ALA A 65 4.84 -4.99 -13.25
N LYS A 66 6.00 -4.91 -12.59
CA LYS A 66 6.28 -3.91 -11.57
C LYS A 66 6.41 -2.49 -12.14
N SER A 67 6.96 -2.35 -13.34
CA SER A 67 7.01 -1.07 -14.05
C SER A 67 5.60 -0.57 -14.37
N LYS A 68 4.72 -1.45 -14.89
CA LYS A 68 3.32 -1.12 -15.15
C LYS A 68 2.59 -0.68 -13.87
N GLU A 69 2.78 -1.41 -12.77
CA GLU A 69 2.21 -1.03 -11.46
C GLU A 69 2.66 0.38 -11.03
N ALA A 70 3.94 0.70 -11.13
CA ALA A 70 4.46 2.02 -10.79
C ALA A 70 3.90 3.14 -11.68
N GLN A 71 3.63 2.87 -12.97
CA GLN A 71 2.94 3.81 -13.86
C GLN A 71 1.48 4.01 -13.45
N TYR A 72 0.76 2.94 -13.11
CA TYR A 72 -0.62 3.06 -12.61
C TYR A 72 -0.69 3.87 -11.31
N VAL A 73 0.26 3.67 -10.40
CA VAL A 73 0.34 4.45 -9.15
C VAL A 73 0.56 5.94 -9.43
N GLN A 74 1.38 6.29 -10.42
CA GLN A 74 1.58 7.70 -10.81
C GLN A 74 0.30 8.34 -11.34
N VAL A 75 -0.42 7.65 -12.22
CA VAL A 75 -1.70 8.14 -12.77
C VAL A 75 -2.74 8.28 -11.66
N ALA A 76 -2.92 7.23 -10.85
CA ALA A 76 -3.87 7.25 -9.74
C ALA A 76 -3.52 8.29 -8.67
N GLY A 77 -2.23 8.48 -8.38
CA GLY A 77 -1.74 9.51 -7.46
C GLY A 77 -2.02 10.91 -7.97
N ALA A 78 -1.81 11.17 -9.26
CA ALA A 78 -2.16 12.45 -9.88
C ALA A 78 -3.67 12.72 -9.82
N VAL A 79 -4.51 11.72 -10.13
CA VAL A 79 -5.97 11.82 -10.02
C VAL A 79 -6.41 12.07 -8.58
N THR A 80 -5.78 11.41 -7.61
CA THR A 80 -6.08 11.61 -6.19
C THR A 80 -5.71 13.02 -5.76
N PHE A 81 -4.51 13.49 -6.14
CA PHE A 81 -4.07 14.86 -5.89
C PHE A 81 -5.04 15.90 -6.45
N THR A 82 -5.43 15.76 -7.74
CA THR A 82 -6.37 16.70 -8.37
C THR A 82 -7.75 16.62 -7.74
N SER A 83 -8.21 15.45 -7.31
CA SER A 83 -9.47 15.27 -6.60
C SER A 83 -9.47 15.99 -5.24
N VAL A 84 -8.38 15.89 -4.48
CA VAL A 84 -8.27 16.56 -3.17
C VAL A 84 -8.18 18.08 -3.34
N VAL A 85 -7.39 18.57 -4.30
CA VAL A 85 -7.31 20.00 -4.63
C VAL A 85 -8.66 20.52 -5.13
N GLY A 86 -9.35 19.73 -5.95
CA GLY A 86 -10.71 20.01 -6.40
C GLY A 86 -11.67 20.15 -5.21
N ALA A 87 -11.64 19.21 -4.27
CA ALA A 87 -12.44 19.28 -3.03
C ALA A 87 -12.18 20.59 -2.26
N LEU A 88 -10.92 20.96 -2.05
CA LEU A 88 -10.53 22.18 -1.34
C LEU A 88 -11.07 23.47 -2.00
N SER A 89 -11.31 23.47 -3.31
CA SER A 89 -11.73 24.66 -4.04
C SER A 89 -13.17 25.13 -3.72
N TRP A 90 -14.05 24.23 -3.30
CA TRP A 90 -15.48 24.54 -3.06
C TRP A 90 -15.91 24.29 -1.60
N THR A 91 -14.98 23.90 -0.74
CA THR A 91 -15.27 23.65 0.67
C THR A 91 -15.14 24.92 1.50
N ASP A 92 -16.23 25.37 2.12
CA ASP A 92 -16.13 26.42 3.15
C ASP A 92 -15.60 25.82 4.45
N LEU A 93 -14.37 26.21 4.80
CA LEU A 93 -13.68 25.77 6.01
C LEU A 93 -14.02 26.63 7.24
N SER A 94 -14.74 27.74 7.03
CA SER A 94 -15.10 28.69 8.09
C SER A 94 -16.09 28.02 9.06
N GLY A 95 -15.61 27.64 10.24
CA GLY A 95 -16.45 27.04 11.29
C GLY A 95 -16.51 25.51 11.33
N ARG A 96 -15.76 24.79 10.48
CA ARG A 96 -15.65 23.32 10.54
C ARG A 96 -14.49 22.84 11.42
N HIS A 97 -14.49 21.56 11.81
CA HIS A 97 -13.39 20.98 12.58
C HIS A 97 -12.08 21.00 11.78
N TRP A 98 -11.00 21.45 12.42
CA TRP A 98 -9.65 21.58 11.84
C TRP A 98 -9.08 20.28 11.26
N LEU A 99 -9.59 19.13 11.73
CA LEU A 99 -9.16 17.81 11.29
C LEU A 99 -9.47 17.56 9.81
N ALA A 100 -10.55 18.14 9.27
CA ALA A 100 -10.90 18.02 7.85
C ALA A 100 -9.82 18.64 6.94
N PRO A 101 -9.48 19.94 7.03
CA PRO A 101 -8.43 20.51 6.18
C PRO A 101 -7.04 19.91 6.46
N ALA A 102 -6.71 19.59 7.72
CA ALA A 102 -5.43 18.96 8.06
C ALA A 102 -5.24 17.61 7.35
N SER A 103 -6.27 16.75 7.37
CA SER A 103 -6.22 15.46 6.69
C SER A 103 -6.11 15.61 5.16
N TRP A 104 -6.79 16.58 4.54
CA TRP A 104 -6.66 16.83 3.10
C TRP A 104 -5.26 17.29 2.70
N TYR A 105 -4.60 18.15 3.49
CA TYR A 105 -3.19 18.51 3.24
C TYR A 105 -2.25 17.30 3.35
N VAL A 106 -2.43 16.45 4.36
CA VAL A 106 -1.64 15.22 4.50
C VAL A 106 -1.90 14.28 3.33
N SER A 107 -3.15 14.12 2.90
CA SER A 107 -3.50 13.32 1.72
C SER A 107 -2.77 13.77 0.47
N ILE A 108 -2.68 15.09 0.24
CA ILE A 108 -1.94 15.68 -0.89
C ILE A 108 -0.46 15.29 -0.83
N LEU A 109 0.18 15.43 0.34
CA LEU A 109 1.58 15.07 0.50
C LEU A 109 1.80 13.59 0.15
N PHE A 110 0.98 12.70 0.69
CA PHE A 110 1.07 11.26 0.41
C PHE A 110 0.85 10.94 -1.09
N ALA A 111 -0.08 11.61 -1.76
CA ALA A 111 -0.28 11.44 -3.20
C ALA A 111 0.94 11.88 -4.01
N LEU A 112 1.56 13.03 -3.67
CA LEU A 112 2.77 13.52 -4.33
C LEU A 112 3.95 12.57 -4.11
N PHE A 113 4.14 12.07 -2.89
CA PHE A 113 5.17 11.07 -2.61
C PHE A 113 4.95 9.78 -3.39
N ALA A 114 3.70 9.32 -3.55
CA ALA A 114 3.39 8.15 -4.37
C ALA A 114 3.80 8.34 -5.84
N VAL A 115 3.52 9.52 -6.41
CA VAL A 115 3.92 9.87 -7.79
C VAL A 115 5.45 9.94 -7.92
N ILE A 116 6.13 10.64 -7.02
CA ILE A 116 7.59 10.82 -7.06
C ILE A 116 8.30 9.46 -6.93
N LEU A 117 7.91 8.65 -5.93
CA LEU A 117 8.52 7.33 -5.72
C LEU A 117 8.19 6.38 -6.88
N GLY A 118 6.97 6.45 -7.43
CA GLY A 118 6.60 5.69 -8.63
C GLY A 118 7.47 6.04 -9.83
N ALA A 119 7.71 7.33 -10.06
CA ALA A 119 8.59 7.81 -11.14
C ALA A 119 10.04 7.35 -10.95
N GLN A 120 10.58 7.48 -9.73
CA GLN A 120 11.90 6.97 -9.39
C GLN A 120 12.01 5.46 -9.61
N GLN A 121 10.96 4.72 -9.26
CA GLN A 121 10.90 3.28 -9.46
C GLN A 121 10.94 2.91 -10.95
N VAL A 122 10.17 3.57 -11.81
CA VAL A 122 10.21 3.33 -13.27
C VAL A 122 11.60 3.60 -13.85
N VAL A 123 12.24 4.72 -13.47
CA VAL A 123 13.59 5.05 -13.95
C VAL A 123 14.62 4.02 -13.51
N LEU A 124 14.53 3.55 -12.26
CA LEU A 124 15.42 2.49 -11.76
C LEU A 124 15.20 1.18 -12.52
N LEU A 125 13.94 0.81 -12.77
CA LEU A 125 13.56 -0.40 -13.49
C LEU A 125 14.05 -0.39 -14.94
N ASP A 126 13.81 0.71 -15.66
CA ASP A 126 14.23 0.91 -17.04
C ASP A 126 15.76 0.97 -17.17
N GLY A 127 16.43 1.59 -16.19
CA GLY A 127 17.89 1.67 -16.12
C GLY A 127 18.57 0.31 -15.89
N THR A 128 17.97 -0.56 -15.08
CA THR A 128 18.49 -1.91 -14.81
C THR A 128 18.14 -2.93 -15.90
N GLY A 129 17.13 -2.65 -16.74
CA GLY A 129 16.61 -3.60 -17.73
C GLY A 129 17.48 -3.78 -18.99
N ARG A 130 18.52 -2.96 -19.18
CA ARG A 130 19.24 -2.88 -20.47
C ARG A 130 20.76 -3.11 -20.40
N GLN A 131 21.34 -3.21 -19.20
CA GLN A 131 22.80 -3.32 -19.03
C GLN A 131 23.12 -4.31 -17.90
N ASP A 132 23.64 -5.49 -18.27
CA ASP A 132 24.10 -6.58 -17.39
C ASP A 132 23.12 -7.12 -16.34
N TRP A 133 22.36 -8.15 -16.73
CA TRP A 133 21.53 -8.96 -15.84
C TRP A 133 22.33 -9.84 -14.85
N ASP A 134 23.66 -9.87 -14.95
CA ASP A 134 24.53 -10.64 -14.05
C ASP A 134 24.60 -10.06 -12.62
N GLY A 135 24.40 -8.74 -12.47
CA GLY A 135 24.46 -8.03 -11.18
C GLY A 135 23.17 -8.05 -10.34
N PRO A 136 21.98 -7.80 -10.91
CA PRO A 136 20.70 -7.82 -10.19
C PRO A 136 20.34 -9.20 -9.65
N GLN A 137 20.64 -10.28 -10.40
CA GLN A 137 20.52 -11.65 -9.91
C GLN A 137 21.34 -11.86 -8.63
N GLN A 138 22.56 -11.32 -8.54
CA GLN A 138 23.41 -11.49 -7.37
C GLN A 138 22.91 -10.73 -6.12
N LYS A 139 22.22 -9.59 -6.31
CA LYS A 139 21.63 -8.79 -5.23
C LYS A 139 20.26 -9.30 -4.76
N LEU A 140 19.43 -9.80 -5.68
CA LEU A 140 18.14 -10.42 -5.38
C LEU A 140 18.32 -11.86 -4.87
N CYS A 141 19.15 -12.64 -5.56
CA CYS A 141 19.53 -14.01 -5.24
C CYS A 141 20.88 -14.03 -4.52
N ARG A 142 21.04 -13.26 -3.41
CA ARG A 142 22.15 -13.50 -2.47
C ARG A 142 21.93 -14.88 -1.83
N ARG A 143 22.24 -15.93 -2.60
CA ARG A 143 22.12 -17.34 -2.29
C ARG A 143 23.14 -17.60 -1.20
N ARG A 144 22.72 -17.43 0.04
CA ARG A 144 23.50 -17.85 1.19
C ARG A 144 23.62 -19.36 1.07
N GLY A 145 24.84 -19.84 0.85
CA GLY A 145 25.13 -21.26 0.69
C GLY A 145 24.48 -22.12 1.77
N SER A 146 24.00 -23.28 1.34
CA SER A 146 23.44 -24.38 2.13
C SER A 146 22.13 -24.10 2.93
N THR A 147 21.05 -24.73 2.44
CA THR A 147 19.97 -25.38 3.21
C THR A 147 19.04 -24.57 4.12
N THR A 148 19.12 -23.24 4.19
CA THR A 148 18.17 -22.47 5.03
C THR A 148 17.42 -21.39 4.24
N GLN A 149 16.19 -21.70 3.83
CA GLN A 149 15.09 -20.80 3.43
C GLN A 149 15.49 -19.35 3.11
N SER A 150 15.89 -19.08 1.85
CA SER A 150 16.13 -17.72 1.36
C SER A 150 14.86 -16.88 1.50
N ARG A 151 14.92 -15.80 2.29
CA ARG A 151 13.82 -14.83 2.42
C ARG A 151 14.22 -13.53 1.70
N PRO A 152 13.31 -12.89 0.95
CA PRO A 152 13.58 -11.58 0.38
C PRO A 152 13.88 -10.57 1.49
N SER A 153 14.85 -9.68 1.27
CA SER A 153 15.17 -8.64 2.26
C SER A 153 13.99 -7.70 2.40
N TRP A 154 13.51 -7.51 3.63
CA TRP A 154 12.31 -6.72 3.89
C TRP A 154 12.44 -5.26 3.44
N ALA A 155 13.64 -4.67 3.54
CA ALA A 155 13.91 -3.33 3.05
C ALA A 155 13.74 -3.21 1.52
N LEU A 156 14.07 -4.27 0.79
CA LEU A 156 13.88 -4.32 -0.66
C LEU A 156 12.38 -4.42 -0.98
N VAL A 157 11.65 -5.29 -0.29
CA VAL A 157 10.21 -5.42 -0.47
C VAL A 157 9.49 -4.10 -0.14
N LEU A 158 9.90 -3.40 0.92
CA LEU A 158 9.35 -2.10 1.31
C LEU A 158 9.68 -1.01 0.30
N ALA A 159 10.90 -0.99 -0.26
CA ALA A 159 11.27 -0.07 -1.32
C ALA A 159 10.41 -0.27 -2.59
N TRP A 160 10.13 -1.52 -2.96
CA TRP A 160 9.30 -1.85 -4.13
C TRP A 160 7.80 -1.64 -3.95
N GLN A 161 7.34 -1.55 -2.70
CA GLN A 161 5.93 -1.35 -2.35
C GLN A 161 5.63 0.09 -1.91
N GLY A 162 6.67 0.90 -1.67
CA GLY A 162 6.56 2.28 -1.21
C GLY A 162 5.52 3.11 -1.96
N PRO A 163 5.59 3.24 -3.30
CA PRO A 163 4.65 4.08 -4.05
C PRO A 163 3.18 3.71 -3.82
N LEU A 164 2.87 2.41 -3.86
CA LEU A 164 1.50 1.91 -3.66
C LEU A 164 1.02 2.12 -2.22
N MET A 165 1.91 2.00 -1.24
CA MET A 165 1.61 2.30 0.16
C MET A 165 1.20 3.77 0.32
N PHE A 166 2.03 4.70 -0.20
CA PHE A 166 1.74 6.13 -0.11
C PHE A 166 0.42 6.50 -0.79
N LEU A 167 0.12 5.91 -1.95
CA LEU A 167 -1.17 6.09 -2.63
C LEU A 167 -2.35 5.61 -1.79
N SER A 168 -2.24 4.41 -1.21
CA SER A 168 -3.30 3.82 -0.40
C SER A 168 -3.59 4.66 0.84
N TYR A 169 -2.56 5.16 1.52
CA TYR A 169 -2.74 6.06 2.66
C TYR A 169 -3.33 7.40 2.26
N SER A 170 -2.93 7.95 1.10
CA SER A 170 -3.53 9.18 0.58
C SER A 170 -5.05 9.03 0.48
N LEU A 171 -5.53 7.96 -0.17
CA LEU A 171 -6.95 7.70 -0.33
C LEU A 171 -7.69 7.53 1.01
N VAL A 172 -7.12 6.78 1.96
CA VAL A 172 -7.73 6.60 3.29
C VAL A 172 -7.81 7.92 4.04
N ILE A 173 -6.73 8.71 4.06
CA ILE A 173 -6.67 9.99 4.76
C ILE A 173 -7.63 11.01 4.09
N PHE A 174 -7.75 11.00 2.76
CA PHE A 174 -8.74 11.80 2.05
C PHE A 174 -10.17 11.48 2.48
N LEU A 175 -10.52 10.19 2.57
CA LEU A 175 -11.83 9.74 3.01
C LEU A 175 -12.12 10.12 4.46
N ILE A 176 -11.13 10.05 5.35
CA ILE A 176 -11.25 10.54 6.74
C ILE A 176 -11.56 12.05 6.75
N GLY A 177 -10.90 12.82 5.89
CA GLY A 177 -11.16 14.25 5.75
C GLY A 177 -12.56 14.58 5.26
N LEU A 178 -13.03 13.86 4.22
CA LEU A 178 -14.40 13.99 3.73
C LEU A 178 -15.43 13.62 4.80
N THR A 179 -15.20 12.52 5.50
CA THR A 179 -16.09 12.05 6.59
C THR A 179 -16.17 13.10 7.70
N THR A 180 -15.03 13.61 8.12
CA THR A 180 -14.95 14.65 9.15
C THR A 180 -15.63 15.95 8.70
N TYR A 181 -15.46 16.34 7.44
CA TYR A 181 -16.05 17.54 6.85
C TYR A 181 -17.59 17.49 6.86
N VAL A 182 -18.18 16.32 6.56
CA VAL A 182 -19.64 16.12 6.52
C VAL A 182 -20.23 15.96 7.93
N ILE A 183 -19.54 15.28 8.85
CA ILE A 183 -20.02 15.08 10.23
C ILE A 183 -19.92 16.36 11.06
N SER A 184 -18.89 17.18 10.82
CA SER A 184 -18.57 18.38 11.60
C SER A 184 -19.76 19.32 11.90
N PRO A 185 -20.56 19.76 10.91
CA PRO A 185 -21.69 20.65 11.17
C PRO A 185 -22.81 19.98 11.98
N VAL A 186 -23.13 18.71 11.68
CA VAL A 186 -24.19 17.93 12.34
C VAL A 186 -23.85 17.63 13.81
N ALA A 187 -22.58 17.42 14.13
CA ALA A 187 -22.15 17.19 15.50
C ALA A 187 -22.30 18.46 16.38
N ARG A 188 -22.26 19.66 15.79
CA ARG A 188 -22.34 20.94 16.50
C ARG A 188 -23.76 21.51 16.56
N LYS A 189 -24.56 21.30 15.51
CA LYS A 189 -25.95 21.76 15.44
C LYS A 189 -26.88 20.55 15.60
N ARG A 190 -27.74 20.58 16.63
CA ARG A 190 -28.65 19.48 16.97
C ARG A 190 -29.99 19.51 16.21
N GLU A 191 -30.12 20.44 15.27
CA GLU A 191 -31.33 20.65 14.48
C GLU A 191 -31.27 19.86 13.16
N TRP A 192 -32.41 19.36 12.70
CA TRP A 192 -32.52 18.61 11.44
C TRP A 192 -32.46 19.59 10.26
N ASP A 193 -31.25 20.00 9.92
CA ASP A 193 -30.93 20.97 8.87
C ASP A 193 -30.45 20.28 7.58
N ASP A 194 -30.19 21.05 6.52
CA ASP A 194 -29.67 20.55 5.24
C ASP A 194 -28.31 19.83 5.37
N ASP A 195 -27.51 20.20 6.37
CA ASP A 195 -26.27 19.49 6.74
C ASP A 195 -26.56 18.05 7.22
N ALA A 196 -27.65 17.83 7.95
CA ALA A 196 -28.05 16.49 8.42
C ALA A 196 -28.52 15.61 7.25
N LYS A 197 -29.25 16.18 6.29
CA LYS A 197 -29.64 15.48 5.04
C LYS A 197 -28.40 15.09 4.22
N THR A 198 -27.42 15.98 4.13
CA THR A 198 -26.14 15.73 3.46
C THR A 198 -25.38 14.57 4.11
N LEU A 199 -25.34 14.51 5.44
CA LEU A 199 -24.74 13.39 6.17
C LEU A 199 -25.44 12.06 5.90
N VAL A 200 -26.78 12.03 5.92
CA VAL A 200 -27.53 10.80 5.63
C VAL A 200 -27.26 10.32 4.21
N PHE A 201 -27.27 11.24 3.23
CA PHE A 201 -26.97 10.89 1.84
C PHE A 201 -25.54 10.35 1.68
N TYR A 202 -24.56 10.98 2.34
CA TYR A 202 -23.18 10.53 2.37
C TYR A 202 -23.04 9.13 2.99
N ALA A 203 -23.70 8.87 4.12
CA ALA A 203 -23.68 7.58 4.80
C ALA A 203 -24.26 6.47 3.93
N VAL A 204 -25.40 6.70 3.29
CA VAL A 204 -26.00 5.77 2.32
C VAL A 204 -25.04 5.52 1.16
N GLY A 205 -24.44 6.58 0.61
CA GLY A 205 -23.45 6.47 -0.46
C GLY A 205 -22.26 5.60 -0.08
N ILE A 206 -21.67 5.80 1.10
CA ILE A 206 -20.57 4.96 1.62
C ILE A 206 -21.03 3.50 1.75
N THR A 207 -22.21 3.25 2.32
CA THR A 207 -22.71 1.88 2.48
C THR A 207 -22.88 1.18 1.14
N VAL A 208 -23.40 1.88 0.13
CA VAL A 208 -23.54 1.35 -1.25
C VAL A 208 -22.17 1.05 -1.84
N VAL A 209 -21.20 1.96 -1.73
CA VAL A 209 -19.84 1.77 -2.28
C VAL A 209 -19.13 0.60 -1.60
N LEU A 210 -19.18 0.52 -0.27
CA LEU A 210 -18.57 -0.58 0.48
C LEU A 210 -19.26 -1.92 0.18
N GLY A 211 -20.58 -1.93 0.05
CA GLY A 211 -21.35 -3.10 -0.36
C GLY A 211 -20.95 -3.57 -1.74
N ALA A 212 -20.93 -2.68 -2.73
CA ALA A 212 -20.49 -2.98 -4.09
C ALA A 212 -19.06 -3.52 -4.12
N PHE A 213 -18.14 -2.90 -3.39
CA PHE A 213 -16.76 -3.37 -3.28
C PHE A 213 -16.68 -4.78 -2.69
N ALA A 214 -17.40 -5.06 -1.60
CA ALA A 214 -17.43 -6.39 -1.00
C ALA A 214 -17.98 -7.45 -1.97
N THR A 215 -19.05 -7.13 -2.71
CA THR A 215 -19.58 -8.04 -3.74
C THR A 215 -18.60 -8.27 -4.88
N PHE A 216 -17.86 -7.23 -5.29
CA PHE A 216 -16.84 -7.33 -6.32
C PHE A 216 -15.67 -8.20 -5.89
N CYS A 217 -15.12 -7.99 -4.69
CA CYS A 217 -14.06 -8.84 -4.13
C CYS A 217 -14.50 -10.30 -4.03
N ARG A 218 -15.75 -10.53 -3.61
CA ARG A 218 -16.33 -11.88 -3.53
C ARG A 218 -16.45 -12.53 -4.91
N SER A 219 -16.87 -11.78 -5.92
CA SER A 219 -16.97 -12.25 -7.31
C SER A 219 -15.61 -12.62 -7.91
N ILE A 220 -14.59 -11.79 -7.66
CA ILE A 220 -13.20 -12.09 -8.06
C ILE A 220 -12.71 -13.37 -7.38
N HIS A 221 -12.97 -13.53 -6.09
CA HIS A 221 -12.59 -14.74 -5.37
C HIS A 221 -13.22 -15.99 -5.98
N TYR A 222 -14.51 -15.96 -6.33
CA TYR A 222 -15.17 -17.09 -6.99
C TYR A 222 -14.66 -17.39 -8.39
N THR A 223 -14.23 -16.36 -9.14
CA THR A 223 -13.69 -16.56 -10.49
C THR A 223 -12.27 -17.15 -10.47
N LEU A 224 -11.51 -16.89 -9.41
CA LEU A 224 -10.12 -17.33 -9.26
C LEU A 224 -9.97 -18.65 -8.48
N SER A 225 -11.04 -19.17 -7.87
CA SER A 225 -11.09 -20.47 -7.18
C SER A 225 -11.59 -21.57 -8.10
#